data_AF-A0A380L0K8-F1
#
_entry.id   AF-A0A380L0K8-F1
#
_cell.length_a   1.000
_cell.length_b   1.000
_cell.length_c   1.000
_cell.angle_alpha   90.00
_cell.angle_beta   90.00
_cell.angle_gamma   90.00
#
_symmetry.space_group_name_H-M   'P 1'
#
loop_
_entity.id
_entity.type
_entity.pdbx_description
1 polymer ?
#
loop_
_entity_poly.entity_id
_entity_poly.type
_entity_poly.pdbx_seq_one_letter_code
_entity_poly.pdbx_strand_id
1 'polypeptide(L)'
;MEGFTKRYTDLPIKEIWLLDVPAGKEKQDIIAATPQKMWNASGHNVKIHSTLDWTEALKNADFVTTQFRVGQLSARILAQAIPAS
;
A
#
# COMPACT_ATOMS: atom_id res chain seq x y z
N MET A 1 -5.24 4.28 -5.97
CA MET A 1 -5.58 3.42 -7.13
C MET A 1 -6.15 4.21 -8.30
N GLU A 2 -7.11 5.12 -8.09
CA GLU A 2 -7.70 5.92 -9.18
C GLU A 2 -6.67 6.64 -10.08
N GLY A 3 -5.62 7.22 -9.48
CA GLY A 3 -4.55 7.86 -10.26
C GLY A 3 -3.83 6.90 -11.22
N PHE A 4 -3.69 5.63 -10.83
CA PHE A 4 -3.08 4.56 -11.63
C PHE A 4 -4.04 4.06 -12.71
N THR A 5 -5.32 3.83 -12.37
CA THR A 5 -6.31 3.36 -13.35
C THR A 5 -6.50 4.38 -14.48
N LYS A 6 -6.51 5.70 -14.15
CA LYS A 6 -6.60 6.78 -15.15
C LYS A 6 -5.39 6.89 -16.09
N ARG A 7 -4.24 6.33 -15.72
CA ARG A 7 -2.96 6.42 -16.46
C ARG A 7 -2.45 5.06 -16.91
N TYR A 8 -3.33 4.06 -16.99
CA TYR A 8 -2.95 2.69 -17.32
C TYR A 8 -2.27 2.57 -18.69
N THR A 9 -2.62 3.43 -19.65
CA THR A 9 -1.99 3.47 -20.97
C THR A 9 -0.51 3.85 -20.91
N ASP A 10 -0.15 4.73 -19.98
CA ASP A 10 1.22 5.21 -19.81
C ASP A 10 2.03 4.29 -18.87
N LEU A 11 1.34 3.64 -17.93
CA LEU A 11 1.91 2.72 -16.96
C LEU A 11 1.05 1.45 -16.85
N PRO A 12 1.27 0.46 -17.73
CA PRO A 12 0.49 -0.77 -17.76
C PRO A 12 0.90 -1.70 -16.61
N ILE A 13 0.34 -1.46 -15.44
CA ILE A 13 0.61 -2.24 -14.22
C ILE A 13 -0.04 -3.62 -14.34
N LYS A 14 0.71 -4.69 -14.06
CA LYS A 14 0.17 -6.06 -14.02
C LYS A 14 -0.26 -6.46 -12.62
N GLU A 15 0.56 -6.11 -11.63
CA GLU A 15 0.37 -6.50 -10.24
C GLU A 15 0.71 -5.31 -9.32
N ILE A 16 -0.03 -5.20 -8.21
CA ILE A 16 0.30 -4.28 -7.13
C ILE A 16 0.38 -5.06 -5.83
N TRP A 17 1.49 -4.88 -5.12
CA TRP A 17 1.77 -5.52 -3.85
C TRP A 17 1.60 -4.51 -2.71
N LEU A 18 0.64 -4.77 -1.83
CA LEU A 18 0.43 -4.03 -0.60
C LEU A 18 1.21 -4.75 0.51
N LEU A 19 2.33 -4.17 0.91
CA LEU A 19 3.15 -4.65 2.01
C LEU A 19 2.90 -3.79 3.25
N ASP A 20 2.72 -4.44 4.39
CA ASP A 20 2.71 -3.78 5.69
C ASP A 20 3.52 -4.62 6.71
N VAL A 21 3.61 -4.13 7.94
CA VAL A 21 4.20 -4.82 9.07
C VAL A 21 3.11 -5.46 9.95
N PRO A 22 3.42 -6.43 10.83
CA PRO A 22 2.42 -7.07 11.68
C PRO A 22 1.53 -6.08 12.47
N ALA A 23 2.09 -4.97 12.94
CA ALA A 23 1.35 -3.93 13.65
C ALA A 23 0.32 -3.17 12.78
N GLY A 24 0.43 -3.24 11.45
CA GLY A 24 -0.50 -2.64 10.49
C GLY A 24 -1.53 -3.62 9.93
N LYS A 25 -1.44 -4.91 10.24
CA LYS A 25 -2.22 -5.98 9.58
C LYS A 25 -3.73 -5.77 9.64
N GLU A 26 -4.26 -5.36 10.79
CA GLU A 26 -5.70 -5.09 10.94
C GLU A 26 -6.17 -4.00 9.97
N LYS A 27 -5.41 -2.90 9.87
CA LYS A 27 -5.72 -1.81 8.93
C LYS A 27 -5.62 -2.29 7.49
N GLN A 28 -4.56 -3.04 7.18
CA GLN A 28 -4.33 -3.62 5.87
C GLN A 28 -5.51 -4.51 5.46
N ASP A 29 -5.99 -5.37 6.34
CA ASP A 29 -7.12 -6.29 6.08
C ASP A 29 -8.42 -5.56 5.81
N ILE A 30 -8.69 -4.48 6.55
CA ILE A 30 -9.87 -3.63 6.32
C ILE A 30 -9.83 -3.01 4.92
N ILE A 31 -8.66 -2.54 4.47
CA ILE A 31 -8.55 -1.80 3.22
C ILE A 31 -8.26 -2.69 2.00
N ALA A 32 -7.69 -3.89 2.17
CA ALA A 32 -7.15 -4.72 1.09
C ALA A 32 -8.17 -5.10 0.01
N ALA A 33 -9.46 -5.25 0.37
CA ALA A 33 -10.51 -5.60 -0.58
C ALA A 33 -10.88 -4.43 -1.52
N THR A 34 -10.64 -3.19 -1.11
CA THR A 34 -11.07 -1.99 -1.84
C THR A 34 -10.26 -1.77 -3.13
N PRO A 35 -8.92 -1.83 -3.13
CA PRO A 35 -8.11 -1.74 -4.34
C PRO A 35 -8.52 -2.73 -5.44
N GLN A 36 -8.77 -4.00 -5.09
CA GLN A 36 -9.14 -5.00 -6.09
C GLN A 36 -10.48 -4.65 -6.74
N LYS A 37 -11.47 -4.17 -5.96
CA LYS A 37 -12.75 -3.71 -6.50
C LYS A 37 -12.58 -2.52 -7.46
N MET A 38 -11.71 -1.56 -7.12
CA MET A 38 -11.43 -0.40 -7.98
C MET A 38 -10.82 -0.82 -9.33
N TRP A 39 -9.90 -1.79 -9.32
CA TRP A 39 -9.30 -2.30 -10.55
C TRP A 39 -10.28 -3.12 -11.38
N ASN A 40 -11.09 -3.98 -10.75
CA ASN A 40 -12.15 -4.71 -11.45
C ASN A 40 -13.14 -3.77 -12.16
N ALA A 41 -13.50 -2.65 -11.50
CA ALA A 41 -14.37 -1.63 -12.08
C ALA A 41 -13.72 -0.82 -13.21
N SER A 42 -12.38 -0.77 -13.27
CA SER A 42 -11.65 -0.07 -14.35
C SER A 42 -11.62 -0.82 -15.67
N GLY A 43 -11.97 -2.12 -15.68
CA GLY A 43 -11.90 -2.97 -16.86
C GLY A 43 -10.49 -3.47 -17.22
N HIS A 44 -9.47 -3.12 -16.42
CA HIS A 44 -8.10 -3.60 -16.59
C HIS A 44 -7.83 -4.80 -15.69
N ASN A 45 -7.11 -5.80 -16.22
CA ASN A 45 -6.74 -7.01 -15.48
C ASN A 45 -5.48 -6.75 -14.63
N VAL A 46 -5.68 -6.17 -13.46
CA VAL A 46 -4.61 -5.91 -12.47
C VAL A 46 -4.90 -6.67 -11.19
N LYS A 47 -3.89 -7.39 -10.72
CA LYS A 47 -3.99 -8.21 -9.51
C LYS A 47 -3.43 -7.47 -8.30
N ILE A 48 -4.20 -7.44 -7.23
CA ILE A 48 -3.76 -6.90 -5.94
C ILE A 48 -3.33 -8.05 -5.04
N HIS A 49 -2.11 -7.94 -4.53
CA HIS A 49 -1.54 -8.82 -3.52
C HIS A 49 -1.42 -8.06 -2.21
N SER A 50 -1.60 -8.77 -1.08
CA SER A 50 -1.42 -8.21 0.25
C SER A 50 -0.58 -9.18 1.06
N THR A 51 0.53 -8.73 1.63
CA THR A 51 1.44 -9.59 2.38
C THR A 51 2.10 -8.80 3.51
N LEU A 52 2.67 -9.54 4.46
CA LEU A 52 3.58 -9.05 5.50
C LEU A 52 5.02 -9.49 5.23
N ASP A 53 5.24 -10.35 4.23
CA ASP A 53 6.56 -10.79 3.83
C ASP A 53 7.15 -9.85 2.77
N TRP A 54 8.14 -9.08 3.19
CA TRP A 54 8.83 -8.13 2.32
C TRP A 54 9.67 -8.84 1.25
N THR A 55 10.13 -10.07 1.51
CA THR A 55 10.93 -10.84 0.56
C THR A 55 10.10 -11.21 -0.66
N GLU A 56 8.85 -11.62 -0.43
CA GLU A 56 7.90 -11.93 -1.49
C GLU A 56 7.49 -10.66 -2.25
N ALA A 57 7.10 -9.60 -1.53
CA ALA A 57 6.57 -8.37 -2.12
C ALA A 57 7.58 -7.63 -3.01
N LEU A 58 8.88 -7.71 -2.70
CA LEU A 58 9.92 -7.00 -3.44
C LEU A 58 10.55 -7.83 -4.56
N LYS A 59 10.23 -9.13 -4.64
CA LYS A 59 10.87 -10.02 -5.60
C LYS A 59 10.52 -9.61 -7.03
N ASN A 60 11.54 -9.22 -7.80
CA ASN A 60 11.42 -8.75 -9.19
C ASN A 60 10.49 -7.53 -9.36
N ALA A 61 10.30 -6.72 -8.32
CA ALA A 61 9.51 -5.50 -8.44
C ALA A 61 10.22 -4.48 -9.34
N ASP A 62 9.52 -3.98 -10.37
CA ASP A 62 10.04 -2.91 -11.24
C ASP A 62 10.09 -1.56 -10.52
N PHE A 63 9.12 -1.31 -9.63
CA PHE A 63 9.00 -0.08 -8.86
C PHE A 63 8.63 -0.38 -7.41
N VAL A 64 9.23 0.37 -6.49
CA VAL A 64 8.91 0.33 -5.07
C VAL A 64 8.56 1.73 -4.61
N THR A 65 7.41 1.87 -3.95
CA THR A 65 6.99 3.12 -3.33
C THR A 65 6.82 2.91 -1.83
N THR A 66 7.27 3.88 -1.04
CA THR A 66 7.21 3.81 0.42
C THR A 66 6.27 4.86 0.95
N GLN A 67 5.29 4.46 1.74
CA GLN A 67 4.30 5.36 2.36
C GLN A 67 4.03 5.05 3.84
N PHE A 68 4.82 4.16 4.44
CA PHE A 68 4.64 3.74 5.82
C PHE A 68 5.14 4.80 6.81
N ARG A 69 4.68 4.68 8.07
CA ARG A 69 5.09 5.54 9.17
C ARG A 69 5.68 4.68 10.29
N VAL A 70 6.98 4.81 10.52
CA VAL A 70 7.66 4.14 11.63
C VAL A 70 7.06 4.62 12.96
N GLY A 71 6.65 3.68 13.81
CA GLY A 71 5.99 4.00 15.08
C GLY A 71 4.53 4.49 14.95
N GLN A 72 3.94 4.38 13.76
CA GLN A 72 2.52 4.71 13.51
C GLN A 72 2.18 6.16 13.89
N LEU A 73 0.89 6.43 14.16
CA LEU A 73 0.44 7.77 14.58
C LEU A 73 0.96 8.14 15.98
N SER A 74 1.11 7.16 16.87
CA SER A 74 1.55 7.38 18.25
C SER A 74 2.93 8.02 18.33
N ALA A 75 3.89 7.57 17.51
CA ALA A 75 5.22 8.19 17.45
C ALA A 75 5.16 9.64 16.98
N ARG A 76 4.27 9.97 16.04
CA ARG A 76 4.05 11.35 15.61
C ARG A 76 3.49 12.22 16.73
N ILE A 77 2.50 11.72 17.49
CA ILE A 77 1.92 12.43 18.63
C ILE A 77 2.99 12.69 19.68
N LEU A 78 3.78 11.67 20.03
CA LEU A 78 4.87 11.81 20.99
C LEU A 78 5.92 12.84 20.53
N ALA A 79 6.34 12.77 19.26
CA ALA A 79 7.29 13.72 18.71
C ALA A 79 6.78 15.17 18.73
N GLN A 80 5.47 15.38 18.62
CA GLN A 80 4.84 16.69 18.75
C GLN A 80 4.71 17.15 20.21
N ALA A 81 4.62 16.21 21.16
CA ALA A 81 4.47 16.51 22.58
C ALA A 81 5.80 16.87 23.27
N ILE A 82 6.92 16.23 22.93
CA ILE A 82 8.23 16.46 23.56
C ILE A 82 8.68 17.94 23.54
N PRO A 83 8.51 18.71 22.44
CA PRO A 83 8.89 20.13 22.43
C PRO A 83 7.95 21.04 23.22
N ALA A 84 6.75 20.57 23.58
CA ALA A 84 5.74 21.35 24.28
C ALA A 84 5.78 21.17 25.81
N SER A 85 6.64 20.27 26.31
CA SER A 85 6.94 20.03 27.72
C SER A 85 8.29 20.61 28.11
#